data_AF-A0A2N2KH02-F1
#
_entry.id   AF-A0A2N2KH02-F1
#
_cell.length_a   1.000
_cell.length_b   1.000
_cell.length_c   1.000
_cell.angle_alpha   90.00
_cell.angle_beta   90.00
_cell.angle_gamma   90.00
#
_symmetry.space_group_name_H-M   'P 1'
#
loop_
_entity.id
_entity.type
_entity.pdbx_description
1 polymer ?
#
loop_
_entity_poly.entity_id
_entity_poly.type
_entity_poly.pdbx_seq_one_letter_code
_entity_poly.pdbx_strand_id
1 'polypeptide(L)'
;MLPDQTSIKSYHVYAYTFLDDLSYIKDPYDQFADEDKYKIDDAVRLVGERFRECGWEGDGRIGIVWIPPFLDVGVEDTWGTYVWHVKQRNDGISFLASCVPLDSKRLQDQIDLTSRTSTRNLIPISIIETDVQWFLKSVQEVKADYASSLHFLSQMPSDKIKGKIIRNLTLYCQGIVVRYFQEFLDECYLRILIETIEDGNPHKIKLRKSQIKVDNASYLPEDDDVSDEGATWLTIRGFIRDMWIAYKWEPFKNRTDMLFKSTDYVIATALFDEIKKHVIIRNCMQHHEGRLDRDSLNQLGKDKIPMKKDRDVYYIDVWKPITIFDDELYSLFAILEQFAEDFHKHIKQRIPTVHYMSKTTQPPAPPDRSPLGCSG
;
A
#
# COMPACT_ATOMS: atom_id res chain seq x y z
N MET A 1 -11.57 -32.75 -20.48
CA MET A 1 -10.70 -33.89 -20.83
C MET A 1 -9.34 -33.64 -20.20
N LEU A 2 -8.71 -34.65 -19.62
CA LEU A 2 -7.38 -34.50 -19.02
C LEU A 2 -6.36 -34.19 -20.12
N PRO A 3 -5.52 -33.16 -19.99
CA PRO A 3 -4.55 -32.78 -21.01
C PRO A 3 -3.41 -33.80 -21.10
N ASP A 4 -2.85 -33.99 -22.30
CA ASP A 4 -1.69 -34.85 -22.47
C ASP A 4 -0.39 -34.21 -21.92
N GLN A 5 0.63 -35.05 -21.68
CA GLN A 5 1.90 -34.63 -21.10
C GLN A 5 2.64 -33.57 -21.94
N THR A 6 2.47 -33.60 -23.26
CA THR A 6 3.15 -32.68 -24.18
C THR A 6 2.53 -31.29 -24.09
N SER A 7 1.21 -31.24 -23.92
CA SER A 7 0.43 -30.02 -23.81
C SER A 7 0.72 -29.26 -22.51
N ILE A 8 0.87 -29.97 -21.38
CA ILE A 8 1.14 -29.32 -20.07
C ILE A 8 2.46 -28.53 -20.09
N LYS A 9 3.48 -29.01 -20.82
CA LYS A 9 4.77 -28.32 -20.92
C LYS A 9 4.68 -26.98 -21.62
N SER A 10 3.71 -26.78 -22.52
CA SER A 10 3.49 -25.52 -23.22
C SER A 10 2.51 -24.59 -22.50
N TYR A 11 2.10 -24.90 -21.26
CA TYR A 11 1.15 -24.06 -20.53
C TYR A 11 1.73 -22.69 -20.19
N HIS A 12 0.86 -21.70 -20.30
CA HIS A 12 1.08 -20.36 -19.81
C HIS A 12 0.85 -20.36 -18.30
N VAL A 13 1.85 -19.93 -17.55
CA VAL A 13 1.81 -19.89 -16.09
C VAL A 13 1.80 -18.44 -15.61
N TYR A 14 0.96 -18.17 -14.62
CA TYR A 14 0.71 -16.86 -14.08
C TYR A 14 0.75 -16.92 -12.56
N ALA A 15 1.11 -15.81 -11.92
CA ALA A 15 1.05 -15.65 -10.48
C ALA A 15 0.14 -14.46 -10.12
N TYR A 16 -0.70 -14.63 -9.10
CA TYR A 16 -1.71 -13.66 -8.70
C TYR A 16 -1.91 -13.64 -7.19
N THR A 17 -2.00 -12.45 -6.60
CA THR A 17 -1.93 -12.28 -5.13
C THR A 17 -3.29 -12.27 -4.42
N PHE A 18 -4.38 -11.98 -5.13
CA PHE A 18 -5.69 -11.67 -4.52
C PHE A 18 -6.78 -12.67 -4.91
N LEU A 19 -6.43 -13.95 -5.00
CA LEU A 19 -7.41 -15.01 -5.21
C LEU A 19 -7.75 -15.62 -3.86
N ASP A 20 -8.78 -15.06 -3.23
CA ASP A 20 -9.09 -15.30 -1.80
C ASP A 20 -10.24 -16.28 -1.56
N ASP A 21 -11.13 -16.43 -2.54
CA ASP A 21 -12.16 -17.46 -2.55
C ASP A 21 -11.67 -18.68 -3.33
N LEU A 22 -11.56 -19.81 -2.63
CA LEU A 22 -11.13 -21.09 -3.21
C LEU A 22 -12.27 -22.11 -3.33
N SER A 23 -13.50 -21.75 -2.97
CA SER A 23 -14.65 -22.67 -2.93
C SER A 23 -14.96 -23.32 -4.28
N TYR A 24 -14.63 -22.63 -5.37
CA TYR A 24 -14.84 -23.11 -6.75
C TYR A 24 -13.65 -23.88 -7.34
N ILE A 25 -12.58 -24.07 -6.56
CA ILE A 25 -11.44 -24.88 -6.99
C ILE A 25 -11.74 -26.35 -6.68
N LYS A 26 -11.87 -27.13 -7.75
CA LYS A 26 -12.15 -28.55 -7.65
C LYS A 26 -10.89 -29.37 -7.49
N ASP A 27 -11.02 -30.50 -6.77
CA ASP A 27 -9.98 -31.52 -6.75
C ASP A 27 -9.83 -32.12 -8.17
N PRO A 28 -8.60 -32.20 -8.73
CA PRO A 28 -8.35 -32.90 -9.99
C PRO A 28 -8.88 -34.34 -10.03
N TYR A 29 -8.82 -35.06 -8.91
CA TYR A 29 -9.32 -36.44 -8.81
C TYR A 29 -10.84 -36.53 -8.91
N ASP A 30 -11.56 -35.52 -8.40
CA ASP A 30 -13.01 -35.44 -8.51
C ASP A 30 -13.44 -34.98 -9.90
N GLN A 31 -12.73 -34.00 -10.47
CA GLN A 31 -13.06 -33.41 -11.78
C GLN A 31 -12.73 -34.34 -12.95
N PHE A 32 -11.75 -35.23 -12.80
CA PHE A 32 -11.37 -36.23 -13.81
C PHE A 32 -11.59 -37.66 -13.32
N ALA A 33 -12.65 -37.89 -12.54
CA ALA A 33 -12.95 -39.20 -11.94
C ALA A 33 -13.06 -40.37 -12.94
N ASP A 34 -13.36 -40.08 -14.21
CA ASP A 34 -13.44 -41.08 -15.29
C ASP A 34 -12.07 -41.46 -15.89
N GLU A 35 -10.98 -40.80 -15.49
CA GLU A 35 -9.62 -41.07 -15.94
C GLU A 35 -8.86 -42.00 -14.97
N ASP A 36 -7.86 -42.70 -15.50
CA ASP A 36 -7.00 -43.52 -14.66
C ASP A 36 -6.21 -42.65 -13.66
N LYS A 37 -6.25 -42.99 -12.38
CA LYS A 37 -5.57 -42.24 -11.31
C LYS A 37 -4.12 -41.88 -11.61
N TYR A 38 -3.34 -42.82 -12.18
CA TYR A 38 -1.93 -42.57 -12.50
C TYR A 38 -1.72 -41.45 -13.53
N LYS A 39 -2.70 -41.20 -14.42
CA LYS A 39 -2.64 -40.09 -15.38
C LYS A 39 -2.88 -38.76 -14.68
N ILE A 40 -3.80 -38.74 -13.71
CA ILE A 40 -4.08 -37.55 -12.89
C ILE A 40 -2.86 -37.23 -12.02
N ASP A 41 -2.28 -38.24 -11.37
CA ASP A 41 -1.05 -38.10 -10.58
C ASP A 41 0.09 -37.49 -11.42
N ASP A 42 0.26 -37.97 -12.66
CA ASP A 42 1.30 -37.49 -13.57
C ASP A 42 1.02 -36.06 -14.07
N ALA A 43 -0.23 -35.72 -14.37
CA ALA A 43 -0.63 -34.36 -14.73
C ALA A 43 -0.38 -33.37 -13.58
N VAL A 44 -0.77 -33.73 -12.35
CA VAL A 44 -0.52 -32.93 -11.14
C VAL A 44 0.98 -32.74 -10.92
N ARG A 45 1.79 -33.79 -11.10
CA ARG A 45 3.26 -33.70 -11.02
C ARG A 45 3.83 -32.72 -12.05
N LEU A 46 3.44 -32.84 -13.32
CA LEU A 46 3.94 -32.00 -14.42
C LEU A 46 3.52 -30.54 -14.27
N VAL A 47 2.27 -30.28 -13.89
CA VAL A 47 1.79 -28.93 -13.59
C VAL A 47 2.53 -28.36 -12.39
N GLY A 48 2.76 -29.17 -11.35
CA GLY A 48 3.55 -28.78 -10.19
C GLY A 48 5.00 -28.44 -10.55
N GLU A 49 5.64 -29.17 -11.47
CA GLU A 49 6.95 -28.81 -12.01
C GLU A 49 6.92 -27.45 -12.72
N ARG A 50 5.90 -27.20 -13.54
CA ARG A 50 5.70 -25.89 -14.20
C ARG A 50 5.50 -24.76 -13.20
N PHE A 51 4.75 -24.98 -12.13
CA PHE A 51 4.60 -23.99 -11.06
C PHE A 51 5.93 -23.72 -10.33
N ARG A 52 6.73 -24.75 -10.05
CA ARG A 52 8.06 -24.58 -9.42
C ARG A 52 9.02 -23.81 -10.30
N GLU A 53 9.02 -24.04 -11.61
CA GLU A 53 9.78 -23.25 -12.58
C GLU A 53 9.42 -21.75 -12.52
N CYS A 54 8.19 -21.44 -12.09
CA CYS A 54 7.68 -20.08 -11.94
C CYS A 54 7.72 -19.52 -10.51
N GLY A 55 8.34 -20.23 -9.56
CA GLY A 55 8.60 -19.73 -8.21
C GLY A 55 7.73 -20.31 -7.10
N TRP A 56 6.88 -21.30 -7.39
CA TRP A 56 6.15 -22.02 -6.35
C TRP A 56 7.08 -22.87 -5.48
N GLU A 57 6.91 -22.81 -4.16
CA GLU A 57 7.75 -23.51 -3.18
C GLU A 57 7.40 -25.00 -3.03
N GLY A 58 6.30 -25.45 -3.64
CA GLY A 58 5.86 -26.85 -3.60
C GLY A 58 4.87 -27.18 -2.48
N ASP A 59 4.23 -26.16 -1.89
CA ASP A 59 3.24 -26.28 -0.82
C ASP A 59 1.81 -25.94 -1.30
N GLY A 60 0.79 -26.19 -0.48
CA GLY A 60 -0.60 -26.01 -0.91
C GLY A 60 -1.12 -27.18 -1.76
N ARG A 61 -2.37 -27.08 -2.20
CA ARG A 61 -3.07 -28.15 -2.95
C ARG A 61 -3.30 -27.69 -4.38
N ILE A 62 -2.82 -28.49 -5.34
CA ILE A 62 -3.12 -28.25 -6.76
C ILE A 62 -4.59 -28.60 -7.00
N GLY A 63 -5.31 -27.67 -7.61
CA GLY A 63 -6.72 -27.75 -7.94
C GLY A 63 -7.01 -27.28 -9.36
N ILE A 64 -8.29 -27.28 -9.73
CA ILE A 64 -8.76 -26.89 -11.06
C ILE A 64 -9.90 -25.89 -10.96
N VAL A 65 -9.78 -24.83 -11.74
CA VAL A 65 -10.83 -23.85 -12.00
C VAL A 65 -11.38 -24.10 -13.40
N TRP A 66 -12.70 -24.09 -13.55
CA TRP A 66 -13.34 -24.09 -14.86
C TRP A 66 -13.80 -22.68 -15.22
N ILE A 67 -13.34 -22.18 -16.36
CA ILE A 67 -13.68 -20.85 -16.88
C ILE A 67 -14.67 -21.01 -18.03
N PRO A 68 -15.89 -20.45 -17.95
CA PRO A 68 -16.84 -20.50 -19.05
C PRO A 68 -16.38 -19.69 -20.28
N PRO A 69 -16.83 -20.06 -21.49
CA PRO A 69 -16.36 -19.46 -22.75
C PRO A 69 -16.71 -17.98 -22.91
N PHE A 70 -17.78 -17.48 -22.26
CA PHE A 70 -18.18 -16.06 -22.35
C PHE A 70 -17.19 -15.08 -21.69
N LEU A 71 -16.15 -15.59 -21.01
CA LEU A 71 -15.08 -14.79 -20.45
C LEU A 71 -13.91 -14.60 -21.44
N ASP A 72 -14.10 -14.99 -22.71
CA ASP A 72 -13.15 -14.84 -23.82
C ASP A 72 -11.77 -15.46 -23.52
N VAL A 73 -11.75 -16.56 -22.75
CA VAL A 73 -10.54 -17.33 -22.43
C VAL A 73 -10.41 -18.48 -23.43
N GLY A 74 -9.82 -18.20 -24.60
CA GLY A 74 -9.58 -19.17 -25.68
C GLY A 74 -10.12 -18.72 -27.04
N VAL A 75 -9.99 -19.58 -28.05
CA VAL A 75 -10.34 -19.27 -29.46
C VAL A 75 -11.75 -19.78 -29.84
N GLU A 76 -12.37 -20.62 -29.01
CA GLU A 76 -13.59 -21.36 -29.38
C GLU A 76 -14.78 -21.05 -28.46
N ASP A 77 -15.90 -20.58 -29.04
CA ASP A 77 -17.13 -20.18 -28.33
C ASP A 77 -17.98 -21.35 -27.79
N THR A 78 -17.49 -22.59 -27.87
CA THR A 78 -18.35 -23.79 -27.68
C THR A 78 -18.07 -24.57 -26.39
N TRP A 79 -16.93 -24.36 -25.72
CA TRP A 79 -16.55 -25.08 -24.49
C TRP A 79 -15.74 -24.19 -23.54
N GLY A 80 -15.88 -24.39 -22.23
CA GLY A 80 -15.07 -23.67 -21.23
C GLY A 80 -13.67 -24.26 -21.06
N THR A 81 -12.75 -23.45 -20.53
CA THR A 81 -11.33 -23.78 -20.36
C THR A 81 -11.03 -24.19 -18.91
N TYR A 82 -10.28 -25.28 -18.72
CA TYR A 82 -9.76 -25.65 -17.41
C TYR A 82 -8.42 -24.97 -17.15
N VAL A 83 -8.32 -24.33 -15.99
CA VAL A 83 -7.11 -23.67 -15.49
C VAL A 83 -6.67 -24.39 -14.22
N TRP A 84 -5.43 -24.84 -14.20
CA TRP A 84 -4.84 -25.42 -12.99
C TRP A 84 -4.47 -24.31 -12.03
N HIS A 85 -4.65 -24.56 -10.74
CA HIS A 85 -4.41 -23.57 -9.69
C HIS A 85 -3.65 -24.20 -8.52
N VAL A 86 -2.80 -23.42 -7.86
CA VAL A 86 -2.35 -23.70 -6.50
C VAL A 86 -2.16 -22.39 -5.75
N LYS A 87 -2.60 -22.31 -4.48
CA LYS A 87 -2.27 -21.19 -3.59
C LYS A 87 -1.17 -21.61 -2.63
N GLN A 88 -0.06 -20.88 -2.70
CA GLN A 88 1.09 -21.03 -1.79
C GLN A 88 0.69 -20.60 -0.38
N ARG A 89 1.12 -21.36 0.63
CA ARG A 89 0.68 -21.12 2.02
C ARG A 89 1.45 -19.97 2.67
N ASN A 90 2.72 -19.81 2.32
CA ASN A 90 3.64 -18.89 2.97
C ASN A 90 3.34 -17.41 2.67
N ASP A 91 3.01 -17.07 1.42
CA ASP A 91 2.80 -15.69 0.96
C ASP A 91 1.44 -15.46 0.29
N GLY A 92 0.59 -16.50 0.21
CA GLY A 92 -0.74 -16.43 -0.38
C GLY A 92 -0.75 -16.28 -1.91
N ILE A 93 0.40 -16.37 -2.60
CA ILE A 93 0.44 -16.25 -4.06
C ILE A 93 -0.26 -17.45 -4.70
N SER A 94 -1.20 -17.17 -5.59
CA SER A 94 -1.85 -18.17 -6.43
C SER A 94 -1.14 -18.30 -7.76
N PHE A 95 -0.74 -19.51 -8.11
CA PHE A 95 -0.24 -19.85 -9.43
C PHE A 95 -1.38 -20.42 -10.27
N LEU A 96 -1.45 -19.99 -11.53
CA LEU A 96 -2.48 -20.40 -12.50
C LEU A 96 -1.77 -20.92 -13.75
N ALA A 97 -2.12 -22.11 -14.23
CA ALA A 97 -1.58 -22.64 -15.49
C ALA A 97 -2.72 -22.98 -16.46
N SER A 98 -2.60 -22.44 -17.67
CA SER A 98 -3.61 -22.58 -18.73
C SER A 98 -2.96 -22.99 -20.05
N CYS A 99 -3.67 -23.81 -20.83
CA CYS A 99 -3.26 -24.17 -22.20
C CYS A 99 -3.41 -23.01 -23.19
N VAL A 100 -4.17 -21.98 -22.84
CA VAL A 100 -4.37 -20.76 -23.63
C VAL A 100 -3.97 -19.52 -22.83
N PRO A 101 -3.55 -18.43 -23.51
CA PRO A 101 -3.33 -17.15 -22.86
C PRO A 101 -4.56 -16.66 -22.08
N LEU A 102 -4.34 -16.08 -20.91
CA LEU A 102 -5.37 -15.41 -20.12
C LEU A 102 -5.20 -13.90 -20.31
N ASP A 103 -6.02 -13.30 -21.17
CA ASP A 103 -5.86 -11.91 -21.63
C ASP A 103 -6.38 -10.85 -20.64
N SER A 104 -6.62 -11.24 -19.39
CA SER A 104 -6.96 -10.32 -18.32
C SER A 104 -5.81 -9.35 -18.08
N LYS A 105 -6.02 -8.07 -18.43
CA LYS A 105 -5.04 -7.01 -18.19
C LYS A 105 -4.52 -7.00 -16.76
N ARG A 106 -5.39 -7.22 -15.77
CA ARG A 106 -5.03 -7.27 -14.35
C ARG A 106 -4.13 -8.46 -14.00
N LEU A 107 -4.29 -9.59 -14.69
CA LEU A 107 -3.40 -10.73 -14.55
C LEU A 107 -2.06 -10.45 -15.23
N GLN A 108 -2.08 -9.87 -16.44
CA GLN A 108 -0.89 -9.45 -17.21
C GLN A 108 -0.04 -8.41 -16.46
N ASP A 109 -0.69 -7.43 -15.81
CA ASP A 109 -0.01 -6.44 -14.97
C ASP A 109 0.75 -7.10 -13.80
N GLN A 110 0.26 -8.24 -13.28
CA GLN A 110 0.94 -9.03 -12.25
C GLN A 110 1.98 -10.00 -12.83
N ILE A 111 1.80 -10.44 -14.08
CA ILE A 111 2.78 -11.26 -14.81
C ILE A 111 4.02 -10.45 -15.17
N ASP A 112 3.89 -9.17 -15.52
CA ASP A 112 5.03 -8.25 -15.70
C ASP A 112 5.77 -7.99 -14.37
N LEU A 113 5.09 -8.15 -13.24
CA LEU A 113 5.69 -8.11 -11.90
C LEU A 113 6.38 -9.44 -11.55
N THR A 114 5.82 -10.60 -11.95
CA THR A 114 6.33 -11.94 -11.61
C THR A 114 7.34 -12.53 -12.60
N SER A 115 7.27 -12.19 -13.89
CA SER A 115 8.26 -12.57 -14.92
C SER A 115 9.57 -11.78 -14.78
N ARG A 116 9.53 -10.63 -14.08
CA ARG A 116 10.71 -9.87 -13.63
C ARG A 116 11.31 -10.39 -12.33
N THR A 117 10.76 -11.46 -11.75
CA THR A 117 11.27 -12.11 -10.53
C THR A 117 11.69 -13.55 -10.83
N SER A 118 12.83 -13.70 -11.50
CA SER A 118 13.72 -14.79 -11.08
C SER A 118 14.01 -14.61 -9.59
N THR A 119 13.72 -15.64 -8.79
CA THR A 119 13.93 -15.73 -7.33
C THR A 119 15.36 -15.41 -6.84
N ARG A 120 16.30 -15.14 -7.75
CA ARG A 120 17.63 -14.59 -7.45
C ARG A 120 17.66 -13.10 -7.06
N ASN A 121 16.55 -12.36 -7.20
CA ASN A 121 16.51 -10.89 -7.03
C ASN A 121 15.51 -10.37 -5.98
N LEU A 122 15.08 -11.20 -5.03
CA LEU A 122 14.18 -10.77 -3.96
C LEU A 122 14.92 -10.04 -2.83
N ILE A 123 14.56 -8.77 -2.70
CA ILE A 123 14.75 -7.76 -1.65
C ILE A 123 14.02 -8.02 -0.33
N PRO A 124 14.62 -8.43 0.79
CA PRO A 124 13.98 -8.22 2.09
C PRO A 124 13.54 -6.76 2.26
N ILE A 125 12.25 -6.53 2.48
CA ILE A 125 11.67 -5.20 2.69
C ILE A 125 10.93 -5.12 4.02
N SER A 126 10.82 -3.89 4.52
CA SER A 126 10.04 -3.57 5.72
C SER A 126 8.55 -3.78 5.50
N ILE A 127 7.80 -4.09 6.56
CA ILE A 127 6.32 -4.20 6.55
C ILE A 127 5.60 -2.95 6.05
N ILE A 128 6.26 -1.79 6.03
CA ILE A 128 5.71 -0.51 5.51
C ILE A 128 6.41 -0.02 4.23
N GLU A 129 7.33 -0.79 3.63
CA GLU A 129 8.12 -0.32 2.48
C GLU A 129 7.22 0.13 1.31
N THR A 130 6.18 -0.65 0.99
CA THR A 130 5.24 -0.33 -0.10
C THR A 130 4.50 0.97 0.17
N ASP A 131 4.08 1.19 1.42
CA ASP A 131 3.34 2.37 1.84
C ASP A 131 4.25 3.62 1.83
N VAL A 132 5.52 3.46 2.21
CA VAL A 132 6.54 4.50 2.11
C VAL A 132 6.81 4.88 0.65
N GLN A 133 6.99 3.89 -0.22
CA GLN A 133 7.23 4.13 -1.65
C GLN A 133 6.06 4.83 -2.32
N TRP A 134 4.83 4.39 -2.03
CA TRP A 134 3.61 5.05 -2.48
C TRP A 134 3.59 6.51 -2.01
N PHE A 135 3.78 6.76 -0.71
CA PHE A 135 3.69 8.10 -0.15
C PHE A 135 4.75 9.04 -0.74
N LEU A 136 6.01 8.62 -0.78
CA LEU A 136 7.10 9.40 -1.37
C LEU A 136 6.82 9.72 -2.85
N LYS A 137 6.37 8.72 -3.63
CA LYS A 137 6.00 8.92 -5.02
C LYS A 137 4.86 9.93 -5.16
N SER A 138 3.79 9.81 -4.36
CA SER A 138 2.67 10.76 -4.37
C SER A 138 3.09 12.18 -3.99
N VAL A 139 4.01 12.36 -3.04
CA VAL A 139 4.56 13.69 -2.71
C VAL A 139 5.37 14.26 -3.89
N GLN A 140 6.21 13.44 -4.53
CA GLN A 140 7.00 13.88 -5.70
C GLN A 140 6.11 14.24 -6.90
N GLU A 141 5.06 13.46 -7.16
CA GLU A 141 4.10 13.74 -8.23
C GLU A 141 3.40 15.08 -8.01
N VAL A 142 2.87 15.33 -6.81
CA VAL A 142 2.24 16.62 -6.46
C VAL A 142 3.24 17.78 -6.59
N LYS A 143 4.49 17.58 -6.18
CA LYS A 143 5.57 18.57 -6.29
C LYS A 143 5.92 18.88 -7.75
N ALA A 144 6.01 17.86 -8.60
CA ALA A 144 6.29 18.01 -10.02
C ALA A 144 5.13 18.68 -10.77
N ASP A 145 3.89 18.29 -10.47
CA ASP A 145 2.68 18.91 -11.02
C ASP A 145 2.56 20.38 -10.61
N TYR A 146 2.89 20.70 -9.35
CA TYR A 146 2.93 22.07 -8.86
C TYR A 146 3.97 22.92 -9.60
N ALA A 147 5.20 22.42 -9.73
CA ALA A 147 6.26 23.11 -10.45
C ALA A 147 5.90 23.35 -11.93
N SER A 148 5.31 22.36 -12.57
CA SER A 148 4.84 22.45 -13.96
C SER A 148 3.72 23.49 -14.11
N SER A 149 2.79 23.51 -13.15
CA SER A 149 1.71 24.50 -13.08
C SER A 149 2.26 25.92 -12.87
N LEU A 150 3.23 26.11 -11.99
CA LEU A 150 3.88 27.42 -11.80
C LEU A 150 4.62 27.89 -13.06
N HIS A 151 5.30 26.98 -13.76
CA HIS A 151 5.95 27.29 -15.03
C HIS A 151 4.93 27.76 -16.07
N PHE A 152 3.81 27.05 -16.22
CA PHE A 152 2.73 27.47 -17.12
C PHE A 152 2.16 28.84 -16.73
N LEU A 153 1.86 29.05 -15.45
CA LEU A 153 1.31 30.31 -14.94
C LEU A 153 2.29 31.50 -15.07
N SER A 154 3.61 31.24 -15.15
CA SER A 154 4.62 32.27 -15.37
C SER A 154 4.45 32.98 -16.71
N GLN A 155 3.85 32.30 -17.71
CA GLN A 155 3.64 32.80 -19.07
C GLN A 155 2.34 33.59 -19.21
N MET A 156 1.51 33.69 -18.16
CA MET A 156 0.24 34.40 -18.22
C MET A 156 0.43 35.94 -18.21
N PRO A 157 -0.32 36.68 -19.04
CA PRO A 157 -0.17 38.14 -19.14
C PRO A 157 -0.83 38.94 -17.99
N SER A 158 -1.69 38.32 -17.17
CA SER A 158 -2.41 39.01 -16.09
C SER A 158 -1.89 38.62 -14.71
N ASP A 159 -1.11 39.51 -14.08
CA ASP A 159 -0.55 39.30 -12.75
C ASP A 159 -1.63 39.12 -11.65
N LYS A 160 -2.75 39.83 -11.78
CA LYS A 160 -3.86 39.74 -10.81
C LYS A 160 -4.53 38.36 -10.83
N ILE A 161 -4.79 37.82 -12.02
CA ILE A 161 -5.41 36.50 -12.19
C ILE A 161 -4.41 35.42 -11.80
N LYS A 162 -3.16 35.55 -12.26
CA LYS A 162 -2.03 34.67 -11.90
C LYS A 162 -1.89 34.53 -10.39
N GLY A 163 -1.84 35.63 -9.64
CA GLY A 163 -1.72 35.59 -8.18
C GLY A 163 -2.88 34.88 -7.48
N LYS A 164 -4.12 35.02 -8.00
CA LYS A 164 -5.29 34.31 -7.46
C LYS A 164 -5.23 32.81 -7.73
N ILE A 165 -4.80 32.41 -8.93
CA ILE A 165 -4.68 30.99 -9.29
C ILE A 165 -3.57 30.33 -8.48
N ILE A 166 -2.39 30.96 -8.38
CA ILE A 166 -1.26 30.46 -7.56
C ILE A 166 -1.73 30.24 -6.13
N ARG A 167 -2.37 31.25 -5.52
CA ARG A 167 -2.87 31.12 -4.14
C ARG A 167 -3.79 29.91 -3.96
N ASN A 168 -4.73 29.69 -4.87
CA ASN A 168 -5.64 28.54 -4.78
C ASN A 168 -4.92 27.21 -4.99
N LEU A 169 -3.97 27.18 -5.93
CA LEU A 169 -3.16 26.00 -6.23
C LEU A 169 -2.31 25.60 -5.02
N THR A 170 -1.65 26.56 -4.36
CA THR A 170 -0.83 26.27 -3.17
C THR A 170 -1.67 25.68 -2.04
N LEU A 171 -2.87 26.23 -1.79
CA LEU A 171 -3.79 25.71 -0.77
C LEU A 171 -4.27 24.29 -1.12
N TYR A 172 -4.58 24.04 -2.38
CA TYR A 172 -4.98 22.72 -2.87
C TYR A 172 -3.87 21.67 -2.71
N CYS A 173 -2.65 21.98 -3.18
CA CYS A 173 -1.49 21.09 -3.06
C CYS A 173 -1.16 20.80 -1.59
N GLN A 174 -1.23 21.81 -0.72
CA GLN A 174 -1.04 21.61 0.72
C GLN A 174 -2.10 20.67 1.31
N GLY A 175 -3.37 20.87 0.95
CA GLY A 175 -4.46 20.03 1.43
C GLY A 175 -4.34 18.57 0.98
N ILE A 176 -3.91 18.34 -0.27
CA ILE A 176 -3.69 16.99 -0.81
C ILE A 176 -2.52 16.30 -0.14
N VAL A 177 -1.36 16.96 -0.03
CA VAL A 177 -0.17 16.29 0.51
C VAL A 177 -0.35 15.94 1.99
N VAL A 178 -1.05 16.78 2.76
CA VAL A 178 -1.42 16.46 4.14
C VAL A 178 -2.46 15.34 4.19
N ARG A 179 -3.37 15.22 3.22
CA ARG A 179 -4.29 14.07 3.14
C ARG A 179 -3.50 12.77 2.90
N TYR A 180 -2.60 12.75 1.92
CA TYR A 180 -1.76 11.58 1.65
C TYR A 180 -0.91 11.20 2.86
N PHE A 181 -0.44 12.18 3.63
CA PHE A 181 0.26 11.92 4.87
C PHE A 181 -0.62 11.25 5.93
N GLN A 182 -1.88 11.67 6.09
CA GLN A 182 -2.81 11.01 7.01
C GLN A 182 -3.12 9.58 6.58
N GLU A 183 -3.33 9.36 5.28
CA GLU A 183 -3.52 8.02 4.69
C GLU A 183 -2.28 7.14 4.90
N PHE A 184 -1.09 7.66 4.68
CA PHE A 184 0.17 6.96 4.95
C PHE A 184 0.29 6.48 6.40
N LEU A 185 -0.08 7.32 7.37
CA LEU A 185 -0.11 6.94 8.79
C LEU A 185 -1.18 5.88 9.09
N ASP A 186 -2.31 5.90 8.37
CA ASP A 186 -3.38 4.90 8.50
C ASP A 186 -2.91 3.53 8.01
N GLU A 187 -2.28 3.49 6.83
CA GLU A 187 -1.72 2.25 6.26
C GLU A 187 -0.57 1.71 7.11
N CYS A 188 0.35 2.57 7.57
CA CYS A 188 1.43 2.15 8.47
C CYS A 188 0.90 1.50 9.75
N TYR A 189 -0.18 2.04 10.33
CA TYR A 189 -0.77 1.44 11.53
C TYR A 189 -1.46 0.11 11.22
N LEU A 190 -2.12 -0.02 10.08
CA LEU A 190 -2.70 -1.29 9.63
C LEU A 190 -1.65 -2.39 9.53
N ARG A 191 -0.49 -2.10 8.93
CA ARG A 191 0.64 -3.05 8.85
C ARG A 191 1.13 -3.49 10.21
N ILE A 192 1.19 -2.57 11.17
CA ILE A 192 1.57 -2.88 12.56
C ILE A 192 0.51 -3.77 13.24
N LEU A 193 -0.77 -3.57 12.96
CA LEU A 193 -1.83 -4.43 13.48
C LEU A 193 -1.75 -5.86 12.91
N ILE A 194 -1.54 -6.00 11.60
CA ILE A 194 -1.37 -7.30 10.93
C ILE A 194 -0.18 -8.05 11.55
N GLU A 195 0.99 -7.41 11.58
CA GLU A 195 2.22 -7.96 12.17
C GLU A 195 2.03 -8.42 13.63
N THR A 196 1.22 -7.68 14.40
CA THR A 196 1.03 -7.96 15.82
C THR A 196 -0.07 -8.98 16.10
N ILE A 197 -1.15 -9.01 15.31
CA ILE A 197 -2.36 -9.76 15.62
C ILE A 197 -2.51 -10.97 14.70
N GLU A 198 -2.32 -10.80 13.39
CA GLU A 198 -2.42 -11.86 12.41
C GLU A 198 -1.15 -12.72 12.41
N ASP A 199 0.03 -12.09 12.40
CA ASP A 199 1.32 -12.79 12.32
C ASP A 199 1.87 -13.25 13.69
N GLY A 200 1.10 -13.07 14.77
CA GLY A 200 1.44 -13.57 16.11
C GLY A 200 2.52 -12.76 16.84
N ASN A 201 2.81 -11.54 16.40
CA ASN A 201 3.71 -10.60 17.06
C ASN A 201 5.16 -11.09 17.28
N PRO A 202 5.86 -11.57 16.23
CA PRO A 202 7.21 -12.11 16.37
C PRO A 202 8.21 -11.07 16.92
N HIS A 203 7.94 -9.78 16.66
CA HIS A 203 8.78 -8.66 17.07
C HIS A 203 8.38 -8.00 18.40
N LYS A 204 7.46 -8.61 19.16
CA LYS A 204 7.03 -8.16 20.51
C LYS A 204 6.62 -6.69 20.56
N ILE A 205 5.92 -6.23 19.52
CA ILE A 205 5.32 -4.91 19.40
C ILE A 205 4.26 -4.76 20.49
N LYS A 206 4.28 -3.61 21.16
CA LYS A 206 3.31 -3.27 22.20
C LYS A 206 2.32 -2.25 21.65
N LEU A 207 1.20 -2.74 21.11
CA LEU A 207 0.13 -1.88 20.64
C LEU A 207 -0.36 -0.97 21.77
N ARG A 208 -0.50 0.32 21.46
CA ARG A 208 -1.13 1.27 22.37
C ARG A 208 -2.64 1.15 22.26
N LYS A 209 -3.30 1.21 23.42
CA LYS A 209 -4.73 0.95 23.55
C LYS A 209 -5.55 2.15 23.11
N SER A 210 -6.39 1.97 22.09
CA SER A 210 -7.61 2.75 21.90
C SER A 210 -8.80 2.00 22.54
N GLN A 211 -9.84 2.74 22.93
CA GLN A 211 -11.12 2.09 23.23
C GLN A 211 -11.72 1.61 21.91
N ILE A 212 -11.73 0.30 21.69
CA ILE A 212 -12.23 -0.29 20.45
C ILE A 212 -13.65 -0.76 20.70
N LYS A 213 -14.60 -0.22 19.93
CA LYS A 213 -15.94 -0.78 19.83
C LYS A 213 -15.88 -1.91 18.81
N VAL A 214 -16.00 -3.14 19.29
CA VAL A 214 -16.05 -4.34 18.46
C VAL A 214 -17.48 -4.49 17.93
N ASP A 215 -17.63 -4.62 16.62
CA ASP A 215 -18.92 -4.84 15.95
C ASP A 215 -18.90 -6.11 15.10
N ASN A 216 -19.11 -7.23 15.80
CA ASN A 216 -19.09 -8.58 15.26
C ASN A 216 -20.17 -8.82 14.20
N ALA A 217 -21.22 -7.98 14.16
CA ALA A 217 -22.34 -8.09 13.23
C ALA A 217 -21.92 -7.92 11.76
N SER A 218 -20.73 -7.31 11.54
CA SER A 218 -20.19 -6.99 10.21
C SER A 218 -19.06 -7.92 9.77
N TYR A 219 -18.73 -8.93 10.58
CA TYR A 219 -17.60 -9.80 10.32
C TYR A 219 -18.03 -10.95 9.42
N LEU A 220 -17.30 -11.15 8.33
CA LEU A 220 -17.48 -12.29 7.43
C LEU A 220 -16.52 -13.41 7.89
N PRO A 221 -17.02 -14.63 8.21
CA PRO A 221 -16.17 -15.80 8.43
C PRO A 221 -15.34 -16.13 7.19
N GLU A 222 -14.21 -16.83 7.38
CA GLU A 222 -13.32 -17.25 6.28
C GLU A 222 -13.82 -18.51 5.53
N ASP A 223 -14.82 -19.22 6.07
CA ASP A 223 -15.41 -20.44 5.51
C ASP A 223 -16.91 -20.24 5.18
N ASP A 224 -17.32 -20.67 3.98
CA ASP A 224 -18.70 -20.59 3.44
C ASP A 224 -19.73 -21.53 4.11
N ASP A 225 -19.36 -22.25 5.16
CA ASP A 225 -20.21 -23.29 5.78
C ASP A 225 -21.07 -22.76 6.96
N VAL A 226 -21.56 -21.52 6.87
CA VAL A 226 -22.41 -20.97 7.94
C VAL A 226 -23.71 -20.41 7.39
N SER A 227 -24.81 -21.07 7.80
CA SER A 227 -26.18 -20.56 7.84
C SER A 227 -26.24 -19.09 8.31
N ASP A 228 -27.36 -18.39 8.06
CA ASP A 228 -27.65 -16.98 8.42
C ASP A 228 -27.24 -16.50 9.84
N GLU A 229 -26.81 -17.39 10.74
CA GLU A 229 -26.20 -17.11 12.05
C GLU A 229 -24.70 -16.72 12.01
N GLY A 230 -23.99 -16.91 10.88
CA GLY A 230 -22.54 -16.69 10.76
C GLY A 230 -22.06 -15.24 10.86
N ALA A 231 -22.96 -14.26 10.67
CA ALA A 231 -22.68 -12.83 10.79
C ALA A 231 -22.45 -12.34 12.24
N THR A 232 -22.20 -13.23 13.20
CA THR A 232 -22.01 -12.87 14.63
C THR A 232 -20.68 -13.31 15.23
N TRP A 233 -19.79 -13.95 14.46
CA TRP A 233 -18.53 -14.48 14.97
C TRP A 233 -17.38 -13.47 14.95
N LEU A 234 -16.54 -13.52 15.98
CA LEU A 234 -15.33 -12.71 16.08
C LEU A 234 -14.24 -13.28 15.15
N THR A 235 -13.77 -12.51 14.16
CA THR A 235 -12.67 -12.90 13.27
C THR A 235 -11.45 -12.03 13.53
N ILE A 236 -10.24 -12.57 13.31
CA ILE A 236 -8.98 -11.83 13.46
C ILE A 236 -8.99 -10.60 12.56
N ARG A 237 -9.40 -10.77 11.29
CA ARG A 237 -9.52 -9.69 10.31
C ARG A 237 -10.57 -8.64 10.69
N GLY A 238 -11.73 -9.06 11.18
CA GLY A 238 -12.76 -8.16 11.69
C GLY A 238 -12.27 -7.33 12.87
N PHE A 239 -11.55 -7.97 13.80
CA PHE A 239 -10.95 -7.29 14.94
C PHE A 239 -9.86 -6.28 14.53
N ILE A 240 -8.97 -6.65 13.60
CA ILE A 240 -7.96 -5.74 13.03
C ILE A 240 -8.65 -4.55 12.35
N ARG A 241 -9.71 -4.79 11.58
CA ARG A 241 -10.50 -3.72 10.93
C ARG A 241 -11.07 -2.75 11.95
N ASP A 242 -11.69 -3.24 13.02
CA ASP A 242 -12.28 -2.36 14.04
C ASP A 242 -11.22 -1.57 14.81
N MET A 243 -10.04 -2.17 15.07
CA MET A 243 -8.89 -1.47 15.64
C MET A 243 -8.37 -0.37 14.72
N TRP A 244 -8.27 -0.65 13.43
CA TRP A 244 -7.82 0.31 12.42
C TRP A 244 -8.82 1.45 12.25
N ILE A 245 -10.12 1.16 12.21
CA ILE A 245 -11.19 2.17 12.17
C ILE A 245 -11.13 3.04 13.43
N ALA A 246 -11.04 2.44 14.62
CA ALA A 246 -10.94 3.18 15.86
C ALA A 246 -9.72 4.14 15.84
N TYR A 247 -8.57 3.67 15.38
CA TYR A 247 -7.38 4.50 15.20
C TYR A 247 -7.61 5.65 14.21
N LYS A 248 -8.22 5.39 13.05
CA LYS A 248 -8.42 6.41 12.00
C LYS A 248 -9.17 7.64 12.48
N TRP A 249 -10.14 7.43 13.38
CA TRP A 249 -10.99 8.48 13.95
C TRP A 249 -10.43 9.16 15.20
N GLU A 250 -9.27 8.71 15.71
CA GLU A 250 -8.60 9.39 16.82
C GLU A 250 -8.07 10.77 16.37
N PRO A 251 -7.97 11.75 17.28
CA PRO A 251 -7.29 13.01 17.00
C PRO A 251 -5.85 12.78 16.52
N PHE A 252 -5.35 13.65 15.64
CA PHE A 252 -4.02 13.51 15.02
C PHE A 252 -2.90 13.20 16.03
N LYS A 253 -2.86 13.94 17.16
CA LYS A 253 -1.87 13.71 18.23
C LYS A 253 -1.96 12.29 18.80
N ASN A 254 -3.17 11.80 19.05
CA ASN A 254 -3.39 10.47 19.60
C ASN A 254 -2.98 9.40 18.59
N ARG A 255 -3.34 9.56 17.32
CA ARG A 255 -2.90 8.67 16.22
C ARG A 255 -1.38 8.56 16.16
N THR A 256 -0.68 9.69 16.11
CA THR A 256 0.78 9.69 16.06
C THR A 256 1.39 9.07 17.32
N ASP A 257 0.83 9.34 18.50
CA ASP A 257 1.26 8.71 19.75
C ASP A 257 1.06 7.19 19.74
N MET A 258 -0.08 6.71 19.21
CA MET A 258 -0.39 5.30 19.11
C MET A 258 0.59 4.59 18.17
N LEU A 259 0.81 5.13 16.97
CA LEU A 259 1.73 4.55 16.00
C LEU A 259 3.17 4.60 16.52
N PHE A 260 3.68 5.78 16.90
CA PHE A 260 5.09 5.98 17.24
C PHE A 260 5.48 5.23 18.52
N LYS A 261 4.63 5.23 19.55
CA LYS A 261 4.93 4.50 20.79
C LYS A 261 4.72 2.99 20.68
N SER A 262 4.03 2.51 19.64
CA SER A 262 3.94 1.06 19.37
C SER A 262 5.21 0.57 18.69
N THR A 263 5.84 1.42 17.88
CA THR A 263 7.06 1.12 17.14
C THR A 263 8.34 1.60 17.82
N ASP A 264 8.24 2.15 19.04
CA ASP A 264 9.35 2.76 19.77
C ASP A 264 10.04 3.91 18.99
N TYR A 265 9.33 4.55 18.07
CA TYR A 265 9.83 5.65 17.26
C TYR A 265 9.76 6.97 18.02
N VAL A 266 10.85 7.75 17.93
CA VAL A 266 10.95 9.09 18.52
C VAL A 266 11.21 10.09 17.40
N ILE A 267 10.18 10.85 17.05
CA ILE A 267 10.28 11.92 16.06
C ILE A 267 11.00 13.14 16.64
N ALA A 268 11.84 13.80 15.85
CA ALA A 268 12.44 15.08 16.22
C ALA A 268 11.35 16.15 16.46
N THR A 269 11.41 16.86 17.58
CA THR A 269 10.37 17.83 17.99
C THR A 269 10.12 18.91 16.93
N ALA A 270 11.19 19.46 16.35
CA ALA A 270 11.07 20.48 15.30
C ALA A 270 10.33 19.95 14.05
N LEU A 271 10.60 18.70 13.67
CA LEU A 271 9.93 18.05 12.53
C LEU A 271 8.44 17.84 12.82
N PHE A 272 8.13 17.32 14.02
CA PHE A 272 6.75 17.08 14.43
C PHE A 272 5.93 18.36 14.55
N ASP A 273 6.51 19.43 15.08
CA ASP A 273 5.83 20.72 15.22
C ASP A 273 5.45 21.31 13.86
N GLU A 274 6.30 21.17 12.85
CA GLU A 274 6.03 21.62 11.49
C GLU A 274 4.95 20.78 10.80
N ILE A 275 4.99 19.45 10.95
CA ILE A 275 3.93 18.56 10.44
C ILE A 275 2.59 18.92 11.09
N LYS A 276 2.58 19.04 12.42
CA LYS A 276 1.39 19.38 13.21
C LYS A 276 0.81 20.74 12.81
N LYS A 277 1.67 21.74 12.55
CA LYS A 277 1.27 23.04 11.99
C LYS A 277 0.46 22.85 10.71
N HIS A 278 0.96 22.06 9.76
CA HIS A 278 0.28 21.86 8.48
C HIS A 278 -1.01 21.03 8.56
N VAL A 279 -1.10 20.08 9.50
CA VAL A 279 -2.35 19.36 9.79
C VAL A 279 -3.42 20.32 10.30
N ILE A 280 -3.07 21.20 11.24
CA ILE A 280 -3.99 22.21 11.79
C ILE A 280 -4.41 23.21 10.71
N ILE A 281 -3.46 23.70 9.91
CA ILE A 281 -3.75 24.58 8.77
C ILE A 281 -4.77 23.95 7.82
N ARG A 282 -4.60 22.67 7.45
CA ARG A 282 -5.55 21.95 6.61
C ARG A 282 -6.95 21.92 7.24
N ASN A 283 -7.04 21.64 8.53
CA ASN A 283 -8.33 21.57 9.22
C ASN A 283 -9.04 22.94 9.23
N CYS A 284 -8.31 24.03 9.48
CA CYS A 284 -8.86 25.39 9.39
C CYS A 284 -9.36 25.73 7.98
N MET A 285 -8.66 25.27 6.94
CA MET A 285 -9.11 25.43 5.56
C MET A 285 -10.42 24.71 5.24
N GLN A 286 -10.68 23.57 5.90
CA GLN A 286 -11.90 22.78 5.67
C GLN A 286 -13.10 23.25 6.48
N HIS A 287 -12.90 23.80 7.68
CA HIS A 287 -14.01 24.05 8.63
C HIS A 287 -14.18 25.52 9.07
N HIS A 288 -13.23 26.42 8.78
CA HIS A 288 -13.23 27.80 9.29
C HIS A 288 -13.07 28.85 8.19
N GLU A 289 -13.62 28.60 6.99
CA GLU A 289 -13.51 29.50 5.84
C GLU A 289 -12.06 29.86 5.48
N GLY A 290 -11.09 28.98 5.80
CA GLY A 290 -9.67 29.27 5.60
C GLY A 290 -9.09 30.30 6.56
N ARG A 291 -9.66 30.47 7.75
CA ARG A 291 -9.13 31.34 8.81
C ARG A 291 -8.58 30.53 9.97
N LEU A 292 -7.53 31.06 10.60
CA LEU A 292 -6.89 30.43 11.75
C LEU A 292 -7.64 30.76 13.04
N ASP A 293 -8.38 29.83 13.61
CA ASP A 293 -9.11 30.04 14.87
C ASP A 293 -8.20 29.94 16.11
N ARG A 294 -8.73 30.34 17.27
CA ARG A 294 -7.98 30.37 18.54
C ARG A 294 -7.69 28.97 19.09
N ASP A 295 -8.58 28.01 18.89
CA ASP A 295 -8.40 26.65 19.41
C ASP A 295 -7.28 25.92 18.66
N SER A 296 -7.18 26.14 17.36
CA SER A 296 -6.07 25.68 16.52
C SER A 296 -4.71 26.22 16.98
N LEU A 297 -4.65 27.49 17.38
CA LEU A 297 -3.44 28.10 17.96
C LEU A 297 -3.09 27.53 19.34
N ASN A 298 -4.10 27.35 20.20
CA ASN A 298 -3.94 26.68 21.50
C ASN A 298 -3.40 25.25 21.35
N GLN A 299 -3.86 24.50 20.34
CA GLN A 299 -3.35 23.16 20.04
C GLN A 299 -1.86 23.17 19.67
N LEU A 300 -1.37 24.23 19.03
CA LEU A 300 0.05 24.43 18.71
C LEU A 300 0.86 24.99 19.88
N GLY A 301 0.21 25.50 20.94
CA GLY A 301 0.88 26.21 22.03
C GLY A 301 1.55 27.50 21.55
N LYS A 302 0.97 28.17 20.54
CA LYS A 302 1.51 29.39 19.92
C LYS A 302 0.43 30.45 19.82
N ASP A 303 0.81 31.72 19.92
CA ASP A 303 -0.11 32.86 19.70
C ASP A 303 -0.27 33.23 18.22
N LYS A 304 0.72 32.82 17.40
CA LYS A 304 0.81 33.07 15.97
C LYS A 304 1.57 31.95 15.27
N ILE A 305 1.25 31.70 14.00
CA ILE A 305 1.93 30.67 13.20
C ILE A 305 3.02 31.31 12.33
N PRO A 306 4.30 30.90 12.47
CA PRO A 306 5.36 31.30 11.54
C PRO A 306 5.22 30.52 10.23
N MET A 307 5.35 31.24 9.12
CA MET A 307 5.22 30.73 7.76
C MET A 307 6.35 31.31 6.91
N LYS A 308 6.96 30.50 6.05
CA LYS A 308 8.08 30.90 5.19
C LYS A 308 7.59 31.70 3.99
N LYS A 309 8.31 32.78 3.66
CA LYS A 309 8.08 33.61 2.47
C LYS A 309 9.36 34.35 2.07
N ASP A 310 9.82 34.14 0.84
CA ASP A 310 10.97 34.83 0.23
C ASP A 310 12.22 34.82 1.12
N ARG A 311 12.51 33.67 1.74
CA ARG A 311 13.57 33.47 2.77
C ARG A 311 13.40 34.23 4.09
N ASP A 312 12.26 34.88 4.29
CA ASP A 312 11.85 35.50 5.56
C ASP A 312 10.71 34.71 6.21
N VAL A 313 10.29 35.14 7.40
CA VAL A 313 9.16 34.57 8.15
C VAL A 313 8.07 35.62 8.27
N TYR A 314 6.88 35.28 7.79
CA TYR A 314 5.68 36.06 8.11
C TYR A 314 4.81 35.28 9.11
N TYR A 315 4.00 36.00 9.87
CA TYR A 315 3.17 35.43 10.92
C TYR A 315 1.69 35.52 10.55
N ILE A 316 0.95 34.44 10.82
CA ILE A 316 -0.52 34.42 10.75
C ILE A 316 -1.07 34.57 12.16
N ASP A 317 -1.83 35.64 12.39
CA ASP A 317 -2.55 35.89 13.64
C ASP A 317 -3.93 35.20 13.68
N VAL A 318 -4.54 35.16 14.88
CA VAL A 318 -5.90 34.66 15.10
C VAL A 318 -6.91 35.35 14.16
N TRP A 319 -7.81 34.56 13.59
CA TRP A 319 -8.88 34.91 12.65
C TRP A 319 -8.42 35.55 11.33
N LYS A 320 -7.11 35.56 11.05
CA LYS A 320 -6.58 36.00 9.76
C LYS A 320 -6.74 34.91 8.71
N PRO A 321 -6.95 35.30 7.43
CA PRO A 321 -7.01 34.35 6.33
C PRO A 321 -5.65 33.66 6.17
N ILE A 322 -5.69 32.34 6.07
CA ILE A 322 -4.52 31.52 5.81
C ILE A 322 -4.07 31.81 4.37
N THR A 323 -2.78 32.08 4.26
CA THR A 323 -2.07 32.16 2.99
C THR A 323 -0.93 31.16 3.07
N ILE A 324 -0.54 30.55 1.96
CA ILE A 324 0.61 29.65 1.90
C ILE A 324 1.38 30.12 0.68
N PHE A 325 2.69 30.31 0.87
CA PHE A 325 3.60 30.71 -0.21
C PHE A 325 4.42 29.50 -0.66
N ASP A 326 5.07 29.62 -1.81
CA ASP A 326 5.84 28.54 -2.43
C ASP A 326 6.90 27.97 -1.48
N ASP A 327 7.68 28.84 -0.83
CA ASP A 327 8.72 28.44 0.14
C ASP A 327 8.18 27.56 1.27
N GLU A 328 6.98 27.87 1.75
CA GLU A 328 6.33 27.09 2.80
C GLU A 328 5.85 25.73 2.27
N LEU A 329 5.26 25.70 1.06
CA LEU A 329 4.81 24.45 0.45
C LEU A 329 5.97 23.51 0.11
N TYR A 330 7.07 24.04 -0.44
CA TYR A 330 8.28 23.26 -0.70
C TYR A 330 8.93 22.77 0.60
N SER A 331 8.89 23.59 1.66
CA SER A 331 9.32 23.15 2.98
C SER A 331 8.46 21.99 3.50
N LEU A 332 7.15 22.03 3.29
CA LEU A 332 6.26 20.93 3.67
C LEU A 332 6.61 19.63 2.90
N PHE A 333 6.83 19.70 1.59
CA PHE A 333 7.27 18.52 0.82
C PHE A 333 8.53 17.90 1.42
N ALA A 334 9.56 18.70 1.66
CA ALA A 334 10.82 18.23 2.24
C ALA A 334 10.64 17.63 3.64
N ILE A 335 9.79 18.23 4.48
CA ILE A 335 9.51 17.75 5.84
C ILE A 335 8.79 16.40 5.83
N LEU A 336 7.85 16.20 4.90
CA LEU A 336 7.13 14.94 4.75
C LEU A 336 8.01 13.83 4.16
N GLU A 337 8.83 14.15 3.17
CA GLU A 337 9.86 13.26 2.62
C GLU A 337 10.83 12.81 3.73
N GLN A 338 11.39 13.76 4.48
CA GLN A 338 12.30 13.50 5.60
C GLN A 338 11.65 12.60 6.66
N PHE A 339 10.40 12.90 7.05
CA PHE A 339 9.69 12.08 8.03
C PHE A 339 9.52 10.63 7.54
N ALA A 340 9.11 10.43 6.29
CA ALA A 340 8.84 9.10 5.76
C ALA A 340 10.14 8.28 5.70
N GLU A 341 11.25 8.88 5.29
CA GLU A 341 12.56 8.23 5.27
C GLU A 341 13.07 7.89 6.68
N ASP A 342 12.98 8.83 7.62
CA ASP A 342 13.40 8.63 9.01
C ASP A 342 12.57 7.53 9.70
N PHE A 343 11.25 7.59 9.53
CA PHE A 343 10.34 6.60 10.09
C PHE A 343 10.59 5.22 9.47
N HIS A 344 10.74 5.15 8.15
CA HIS A 344 11.05 3.90 7.45
C HIS A 344 12.37 3.28 7.93
N LYS A 345 13.43 4.09 8.05
CA LYS A 345 14.72 3.65 8.56
C LYS A 345 14.60 3.07 9.97
N HIS A 346 13.83 3.70 10.84
CA HIS A 346 13.56 3.19 12.18
C HIS A 346 12.81 1.86 12.16
N ILE A 347 11.75 1.75 11.36
CA ILE A 347 10.98 0.50 11.25
C ILE A 347 11.84 -0.64 10.72
N LYS A 348 12.68 -0.39 9.70
CA LYS A 348 13.66 -1.38 9.20
C LYS A 348 14.63 -1.87 10.27
N GLN A 349 14.92 -1.08 11.30
CA GLN A 349 15.76 -1.51 12.41
C GLN A 349 14.97 -2.27 13.47
N ARG A 350 13.74 -1.84 13.74
CA ARG A 350 12.87 -2.41 14.79
C ARG A 350 12.17 -3.70 14.36
N ILE A 351 11.88 -3.84 13.08
CA ILE A 351 11.14 -4.93 12.42
C ILE A 351 11.93 -5.28 11.15
N PRO A 352 13.01 -6.06 11.28
CA PRO A 352 14.08 -6.12 10.29
C PRO A 352 13.68 -6.68 8.92
N THR A 353 12.79 -7.67 8.83
CA THR A 353 12.33 -8.22 7.53
C THR A 353 11.13 -9.14 7.72
N VAL A 354 10.07 -8.91 6.95
CA VAL A 354 8.88 -9.80 6.93
C VAL A 354 8.36 -10.05 5.50
N HIS A 355 8.73 -9.20 4.53
CA HIS A 355 8.26 -9.33 3.13
C HIS A 355 9.40 -9.26 2.13
N TYR A 356 9.13 -9.68 0.90
CA TYR A 356 10.10 -9.73 -0.20
C TYR A 356 9.60 -8.94 -1.40
N MET A 357 10.45 -8.11 -2.01
CA MET A 357 10.14 -7.32 -3.21
C MET A 357 11.22 -7.49 -4.28
N SER A 358 10.86 -7.40 -5.56
CA SER A 358 11.84 -7.45 -6.66
C SER A 358 12.83 -6.28 -6.62
N LYS A 359 14.12 -6.53 -6.88
CA LYS A 359 15.17 -5.50 -7.01
C LYS A 359 14.90 -4.45 -8.10
N THR A 360 14.01 -4.75 -9.05
CA THR A 360 13.69 -3.91 -10.22
C THR A 360 12.72 -2.77 -9.92
N THR A 361 12.03 -2.78 -8.76
CA THR A 361 11.07 -1.74 -8.36
C THR A 361 11.64 -0.68 -7.42
N GLN A 362 12.93 -0.77 -7.03
CA GLN A 362 13.56 0.32 -6.27
C GLN A 362 13.83 1.54 -7.16
N PRO A 363 13.60 2.78 -6.66
CA PRO A 363 14.17 3.96 -7.29
C PRO A 363 15.71 3.85 -7.32
N PRO A 364 16.38 4.40 -8.34
CA PRO A 364 17.83 4.30 -8.45
C PRO A 364 18.50 4.84 -7.19
N ALA A 365 19.45 4.07 -6.64
CA ALA A 365 20.23 4.49 -5.48
C ALA A 365 20.89 5.86 -5.77
N PRO A 366 20.93 6.78 -4.80
CA PRO A 366 21.66 8.02 -4.97
C PRO A 366 23.12 7.71 -5.32
N PRO A 367 23.72 8.43 -6.27
CA PRO A 367 25.08 8.15 -6.72
C PRO A 367 26.03 8.23 -5.53
N ASP A 368 26.80 7.17 -5.35
CA ASP A 368 27.79 7.02 -4.30
C ASP A 368 28.81 8.17 -4.43
N ARG A 369 28.78 9.10 -3.48
CA ARG A 369 29.81 10.14 -3.38
C ARG A 369 31.02 9.53 -2.72
N SER A 370 31.73 8.69 -3.46
CA SER A 370 33.10 8.32 -3.12
C SER A 370 33.94 9.61 -3.00
N PRO A 371 34.69 9.79 -1.91
CA PRO A 371 35.54 10.96 -1.77
C PRO A 371 36.60 10.91 -2.85
N LEU A 372 36.70 11.98 -3.64
CA LEU A 372 37.82 12.23 -4.53
C LEU A 372 39.11 12.07 -3.73
N GLY A 373 39.85 11.00 -4.03
CA GLY A 373 41.18 10.78 -3.52
C GLY A 373 42.06 11.95 -3.95
N CYS A 374 42.57 12.69 -2.96
CA CYS A 374 43.76 13.50 -3.15
C CYS A 374 44.92 12.55 -3.42
N SER A 375 45.42 12.55 -4.64
CA SER A 375 46.79 12.12 -4.97
C SER A 375 47.54 13.36 -5.44
N GLY A 376 48.62 13.66 -4.71
CA GLY A 376 49.57 14.74 -5.03
C GLY A 376 50.58 14.35 -6.09
#